data_AF-B6IPL6-F1
#
_entry.id   AF-B6IPL6-F1
#
_cell.length_a   1.000
_cell.length_b   1.000
_cell.length_c   1.000
_cell.angle_alpha   90.00
_cell.angle_beta   90.00
_cell.angle_gamma   90.00
#
_symmetry.space_group_name_H-M   'P 1'
#
loop_
_entity.id
_entity.type
_entity.pdbx_description
1 polymer ?
#
loop_
_entity_poly.entity_id
_entity_poly.type
_entity_poly.pdbx_seq_one_letter_code
_entity_poly.pdbx_strand_id
1 'polypeptide(L)'
;MSRNLEALQLWRGALVASVRKAGPDLSARQLALLLTVYLTPPPHTVRGLAATLNISKPSVTRALDRLGRLGYVKRKRDQDDRRNVLVQRTVKGSVFLTEFGQLVAAAGQAASETPAAGQAASETPAAGQAASETPAAGQAASETTAAGQAAPATTAAGQAAAVEITDPAPSAAAPSAAPPPEPAILTA
;
A
#
# COMPACT_ATOMS: atom_id res chain seq x y z
N MET A 1 32.18 1.54 5.25
CA MET A 1 31.03 2.03 4.47
C MET A 1 30.40 3.21 5.20
N SER A 2 29.65 4.10 4.54
CA SER A 2 28.86 5.08 5.31
C SER A 2 27.70 4.36 5.99
N ARG A 3 27.40 4.70 7.25
CA ARG A 3 26.28 4.13 8.04
C ARG A 3 24.95 4.16 7.28
N ASN A 4 24.75 5.18 6.46
CA ASN A 4 23.57 5.33 5.60
C ASN A 4 23.49 4.24 4.53
N LEU A 5 24.62 3.86 3.91
CA LEU A 5 24.64 2.81 2.90
C LEU A 5 24.38 1.43 3.50
N GLU A 6 24.91 1.14 4.70
CA GLU A 6 24.63 -0.10 5.44
C GLU A 6 23.13 -0.23 5.77
N ALA A 7 22.51 0.85 6.26
CA ALA A 7 21.08 0.88 6.53
C ALA A 7 20.23 0.66 5.27
N LEU A 8 20.62 1.25 4.13
CA LEU A 8 19.94 1.06 2.86
C LEU A 8 20.09 -0.36 2.32
N GLN A 9 21.28 -0.98 2.46
CA GLN A 9 21.50 -2.37 2.04
C GLN A 9 20.70 -3.36 2.89
N LEU A 10 20.64 -3.14 4.22
CA LEU A 10 19.80 -3.91 5.11
C LEU A 10 18.33 -3.81 4.72
N TRP A 11 17.81 -2.59 4.52
CA TRP A 11 16.41 -2.39 4.13
C TRP A 11 16.09 -2.99 2.76
N ARG A 12 16.99 -2.84 1.78
CA ARG A 12 16.87 -3.48 0.47
C ARG A 12 16.80 -5.01 0.60
N GLY A 13 17.71 -5.61 1.37
CA GLY A 13 17.76 -7.06 1.58
C GLY A 13 16.46 -7.59 2.18
N ALA A 14 15.94 -6.92 3.21
CA ALA A 14 14.68 -7.26 3.83
C ALA A 14 13.49 -7.18 2.84
N LEU A 15 13.41 -6.10 2.06
CA LEU A 15 12.36 -5.94 1.05
C LEU A 15 12.42 -7.02 -0.03
N VAL A 16 13.61 -7.32 -0.58
CA VAL A 16 13.79 -8.37 -1.58
C VAL A 16 13.40 -9.74 -1.02
N ALA A 17 13.81 -10.05 0.20
CA ALA A 17 13.42 -11.30 0.86
C ALA A 17 11.91 -11.40 1.08
N SER A 18 11.27 -10.28 1.46
CA SER A 18 9.82 -10.23 1.66
C SER A 18 9.03 -10.47 0.38
N VAL A 19 9.48 -9.92 -0.76
CA VAL A 19 8.85 -10.11 -2.08
C VAL A 19 9.04 -11.54 -2.61
N ARG A 20 10.17 -12.19 -2.28
CA ARG A 20 10.40 -13.60 -2.64
C ARG A 20 9.55 -14.56 -1.83
N LYS A 21 9.09 -14.16 -0.65
CA LYS A 21 8.19 -14.97 0.19
C LYS A 21 6.78 -14.89 -0.40
N ALA A 22 6.09 -16.03 -0.50
CA ALA A 22 4.70 -16.08 -0.94
C ALA A 22 3.78 -15.45 0.13
N GLY A 23 3.63 -14.12 0.09
CA GLY A 23 2.81 -13.33 1.01
C GLY A 23 2.12 -12.18 0.28
N PRO A 24 1.14 -11.52 0.90
CA PRO A 24 0.47 -10.39 0.28
C PRO A 24 1.40 -9.18 0.18
N ASP A 25 1.54 -8.61 -1.01
CA ASP A 25 2.31 -7.39 -1.23
C ASP A 25 1.67 -6.20 -0.52
N LEU A 26 2.36 -5.72 0.52
CA LEU A 26 2.02 -4.49 1.21
C LEU A 26 2.75 -3.32 0.56
N SER A 27 1.99 -2.31 0.13
CA SER A 27 2.60 -1.02 -0.24
C SER A 27 3.36 -0.42 0.95
N ALA A 28 4.37 0.40 0.67
CA ALA A 28 5.14 1.09 1.71
C ALA A 28 4.25 1.83 2.73
N ARG A 29 3.12 2.40 2.29
CA ARG A 29 2.14 3.06 3.16
C ARG A 29 1.45 2.08 4.11
N GLN A 30 1.04 0.91 3.61
CA GLN A 30 0.39 -0.12 4.42
C GLN A 30 1.38 -0.69 5.43
N LEU A 31 2.62 -0.95 5.01
CA LEU A 31 3.68 -1.42 5.89
C LEU A 31 4.00 -0.40 6.98
N ALA A 32 4.15 0.88 6.62
CA ALA A 32 4.37 1.97 7.59
C ALA A 32 3.25 2.05 8.63
N LEU A 33 1.98 2.04 8.19
CA LEU A 33 0.83 2.06 9.11
C LEU A 33 0.80 0.81 10.01
N LEU A 34 1.09 -0.36 9.47
CA LEU A 34 1.11 -1.61 10.23
C LEU A 34 2.20 -1.55 11.31
N LEU A 35 3.42 -1.13 10.96
CA LEU A 35 4.52 -0.95 11.90
C LEU A 35 4.15 0.08 12.97
N THR A 36 3.58 1.23 12.60
CA THR A 36 3.14 2.24 13.58
C THR A 36 2.12 1.66 14.56
N VAL A 37 1.09 0.98 14.09
CA VAL A 37 0.05 0.40 14.95
C VAL A 37 0.59 -0.66 15.92
N TYR A 38 1.66 -1.37 15.57
CA TYR A 38 2.21 -2.44 16.42
C TYR A 38 3.36 -1.99 17.32
N LEU A 39 4.12 -0.98 16.92
CA LEU A 39 5.32 -0.53 17.62
C LEU A 39 5.11 0.72 18.46
N THR A 40 4.01 1.44 18.30
CA THR A 40 3.66 2.62 19.12
C THR A 40 2.57 2.29 20.14
N PRO A 41 2.50 2.97 21.30
CA PRO A 41 1.46 2.69 22.29
C PRO A 41 0.04 3.07 21.80
N PRO A 42 -1.01 2.32 22.20
CA PRO A 42 -2.40 2.69 21.93
C PRO A 42 -2.80 3.96 22.72
N PRO A 43 -3.89 4.67 22.35
CA PRO A 43 -4.93 4.32 21.37
C PRO A 43 -4.59 4.76 19.93
N HIS A 44 -4.83 3.87 18.95
CA HIS A 44 -4.68 4.19 17.54
C HIS A 44 -6.01 4.58 16.92
N THR A 45 -6.07 5.79 16.37
CA THR A 45 -7.24 6.30 15.65
C THR A 45 -6.86 6.68 14.22
N VAL A 46 -7.82 6.68 13.30
CA VAL A 46 -7.58 7.13 11.92
C VAL A 46 -7.02 8.57 11.89
N ARG A 47 -7.54 9.45 12.76
CA ARG A 47 -7.10 10.84 12.86
C ARG A 47 -5.66 10.93 13.41
N GLY A 48 -5.35 10.17 14.47
CA GLY A 48 -4.01 10.13 15.04
C GLY A 48 -2.97 9.62 14.04
N LEU A 49 -3.26 8.51 13.37
CA LEU A 49 -2.37 7.93 12.35
C LEU A 49 -2.12 8.88 11.17
N ALA A 50 -3.14 9.63 10.74
CA ALA A 50 -2.98 10.64 9.69
C ALA A 50 -2.03 11.76 10.10
N ALA A 51 -2.13 12.22 11.36
CA ALA A 51 -1.24 13.23 11.91
C ALA A 51 0.20 12.69 12.07
N THR A 52 0.36 11.47 12.61
CA THR A 52 1.69 10.86 12.84
C THR A 52 2.45 10.64 11.53
N LEU A 53 1.78 10.17 10.48
CA LEU A 53 2.42 9.91 9.18
C LEU A 53 2.43 11.13 8.27
N ASN A 54 1.83 12.26 8.69
CA ASN A 54 1.65 13.47 7.90
C ASN A 54 1.05 13.21 6.50
N ILE A 55 -0.04 12.43 6.45
CA ILE A 55 -0.75 12.08 5.21
C ILE A 55 -2.25 12.31 5.36
N SER A 56 -2.95 12.38 4.22
CA SER A 56 -4.39 12.61 4.22
C SER A 56 -5.18 11.45 4.85
N LYS A 57 -6.22 11.79 5.63
CA LYS A 57 -7.19 10.85 6.21
C LYS A 57 -7.76 9.81 5.22
N PRO A 58 -8.15 10.15 3.96
CA PRO A 58 -8.61 9.14 3.00
C PRO A 58 -7.51 8.14 2.63
N SER A 59 -6.23 8.56 2.62
CA SER A 59 -5.11 7.64 2.36
C SER A 59 -4.91 6.64 3.48
N VAL A 60 -5.03 7.09 4.74
CA VAL A 60 -5.00 6.21 5.92
C VAL A 60 -6.18 5.24 5.90
N THR A 61 -7.38 5.77 5.62
CA THR A 61 -8.60 4.95 5.56
C THR A 61 -8.45 3.83 4.53
N ARG A 62 -8.12 4.15 3.27
CA ARG A 62 -7.90 3.15 2.21
C ARG A 62 -6.85 2.10 2.58
N ALA A 63 -5.77 2.51 3.24
CA ALA A 63 -4.73 1.57 3.67
C ALA A 63 -5.23 0.64 4.79
N LEU A 64 -5.92 1.17 5.80
CA LEU A 64 -6.53 0.39 6.88
C LEU A 64 -7.65 -0.53 6.38
N ASP A 65 -8.42 -0.12 5.37
CA ASP A 65 -9.38 -0.98 4.68
C ASP A 65 -8.69 -2.21 4.09
N ARG A 66 -7.57 -2.01 3.37
CA ARG A 66 -6.81 -3.12 2.79
C ARG A 66 -6.19 -4.01 3.86
N LEU A 67 -5.55 -3.42 4.88
CA LEU A 67 -4.99 -4.19 6.00
C LEU A 67 -6.06 -4.96 6.77
N GLY A 68 -7.26 -4.41 6.89
CA GLY A 68 -8.42 -5.08 7.49
C GLY A 68 -8.90 -6.27 6.67
N ARG A 69 -8.98 -6.14 5.34
CA ARG A 69 -9.30 -7.26 4.43
C ARG A 69 -8.26 -8.37 4.48
N LEU A 70 -6.99 -8.03 4.67
CA LEU A 70 -5.91 -9.01 4.87
C LEU A 70 -5.94 -9.63 6.27
N GLY A 71 -6.71 -9.08 7.20
CA GLY A 71 -6.85 -9.55 8.58
C GLY A 71 -5.72 -9.11 9.51
N TYR A 72 -4.93 -8.11 9.15
CA TYR A 72 -3.80 -7.64 9.96
C TYR A 72 -4.19 -6.60 11.02
N VAL A 73 -5.31 -5.91 10.83
CA VAL A 73 -5.86 -4.94 11.79
C VAL A 73 -7.38 -5.06 11.85
N LYS A 74 -7.98 -4.71 12.98
CA LYS A 74 -9.44 -4.63 13.15
C LYS A 74 -9.85 -3.19 13.42
N ARG A 75 -10.92 -2.72 12.78
CA ARG A 75 -11.48 -1.39 13.02
C ARG A 75 -12.74 -1.51 13.87
N LYS A 76 -12.85 -0.70 14.92
CA LYS A 76 -14.03 -0.61 15.78
C LYS A 76 -14.39 0.86 15.94
N ARG A 77 -15.67 1.21 15.78
CA ARG A 77 -16.16 2.54 16.15
C ARG A 77 -16.11 2.66 17.67
N ASP A 78 -15.67 3.81 18.15
CA ASP A 78 -15.67 4.09 19.58
C ASP A 78 -17.10 4.08 20.13
N GLN A 79 -17.26 3.64 21.37
CA GLN A 79 -18.57 3.58 22.03
C GLN A 79 -18.98 4.95 22.56
N ASP A 80 -18.01 5.74 23.02
CA ASP A 80 -18.24 7.08 23.58
C ASP A 80 -18.34 8.15 22.48
N ASP A 81 -17.61 7.98 21.37
CA ASP A 81 -17.67 8.86 20.20
C ASP A 81 -17.66 8.09 18.86
N ARG A 82 -18.84 7.94 18.25
CA ARG A 82 -19.00 7.24 16.97
C ARG A 82 -18.23 7.87 15.79
N ARG A 83 -17.75 9.12 15.93
CA ARG A 83 -16.89 9.78 14.93
C ARG A 83 -15.46 9.24 14.96
N ASN A 84 -15.07 8.61 16.06
CA ASN A 84 -13.75 8.06 16.24
C ASN A 84 -13.73 6.57 15.85
N VAL A 85 -12.73 6.18 15.06
CA VAL A 85 -12.52 4.79 14.65
C VAL A 85 -11.19 4.34 15.22
N LEU A 86 -11.30 3.42 16.18
CA LEU A 86 -10.18 2.77 16.83
C LEU A 86 -9.66 1.63 15.96
N VAL A 87 -8.34 1.51 15.91
CA VAL A 87 -7.62 0.44 15.22
C VAL A 87 -7.02 -0.48 16.27
N GLN A 88 -7.37 -1.76 16.18
CA GLN A 88 -6.89 -2.81 17.06
C GLN A 88 -5.95 -3.76 16.30
N ARG A 89 -4.95 -4.25 17.03
CA ARG A 89 -4.04 -5.30 16.57
C ARG A 89 -4.79 -6.64 16.46
N THR A 90 -4.25 -7.54 15.67
CA THR A 90 -4.79 -8.89 15.45
C THR A 90 -3.67 -9.90 15.61
N VAL A 91 -4.01 -11.15 15.91
CA VAL A 91 -3.03 -12.24 16.00
C VAL A 91 -2.31 -12.43 14.66
N LYS A 92 -3.05 -12.44 13.55
CA LYS A 92 -2.49 -12.59 12.20
C LYS A 92 -1.49 -11.49 11.86
N GLY A 93 -1.75 -10.24 12.25
CA GLY A 93 -0.80 -9.14 12.05
C GLY A 93 0.45 -9.25 12.91
N SER A 94 0.32 -9.74 14.16
CA SER A 94 1.50 -10.05 15.00
C SER A 94 2.39 -11.11 14.35
N VAL A 95 1.80 -12.22 13.87
CA VAL A 95 2.53 -13.31 13.21
C VAL A 95 3.27 -12.78 11.97
N PHE A 96 2.58 -12.00 11.14
CA PHE A 96 3.21 -11.37 9.97
C PHE A 96 4.42 -10.51 10.35
N LEU A 97 4.32 -9.70 11.40
CA LEU A 97 5.43 -8.83 11.83
C LEU A 97 6.58 -9.61 12.46
N THR A 98 6.31 -10.71 13.16
CA THR A 98 7.36 -11.62 13.66
C THR A 98 8.14 -12.21 12.49
N GLU A 99 7.46 -12.73 11.47
CA GLU A 99 8.10 -13.26 10.26
C GLU A 99 8.86 -12.18 9.49
N PHE A 100 8.26 -10.99 9.33
CA PHE A 100 8.92 -9.86 8.68
C PHE A 100 10.18 -9.44 9.44
N GLY A 101 10.12 -9.39 10.77
CA GLY A 101 11.28 -9.09 11.63
C GLY A 101 12.43 -10.08 11.47
N GLN A 102 12.14 -11.38 11.28
CA GLN A 102 13.17 -12.37 10.96
C GLN A 102 13.85 -12.11 9.62
N LEU A 103 13.10 -11.65 8.61
CA LEU A 103 13.68 -11.25 7.32
C LEU A 103 14.60 -10.03 7.47
N VAL A 104 14.20 -9.04 8.28
CA VAL A 104 15.04 -7.87 8.57
C VAL A 104 16.32 -8.28 9.30
N ALA A 105 16.22 -9.15 10.29
CA ALA A 105 17.38 -9.64 11.04
C ALA A 105 18.35 -10.44 10.16
N ALA A 106 17.84 -11.34 9.31
CA ALA A 106 18.64 -12.10 8.36
C ALA A 106 19.35 -11.20 7.33
N ALA A 107 18.67 -10.16 6.84
CA ALA A 107 19.27 -9.17 5.95
C ALA A 107 20.41 -8.38 6.62
N GLY A 108 20.30 -8.12 7.93
CA GLY A 108 21.35 -7.49 8.71
C GLY A 108 22.61 -8.35 8.83
N GLN A 109 22.45 -9.65 9.06
CA GLN A 109 23.57 -10.61 9.14
C GLN A 109 24.32 -10.72 7.80
N ALA A 110 23.59 -10.83 6.69
CA ALA A 110 24.20 -10.88 5.36
C ALA A 110 24.92 -9.57 4.97
N ALA A 111 24.43 -8.43 5.45
CA ALA A 111 25.09 -7.13 5.25
C ALA A 111 26.40 -7.02 6.05
N SER A 112 26.48 -7.62 7.24
CA SER A 112 27.72 -7.69 8.04
C SER A 112 28.71 -8.75 7.53
N GLU A 113 28.23 -9.81 6.89
CA GLU A 113 29.05 -10.93 6.39
C GLU A 113 29.51 -10.74 4.93
N THR A 114 29.25 -9.58 4.31
CA THR A 114 29.72 -9.34 2.95
C THR A 114 31.26 -9.43 2.92
N PRO A 115 31.81 -10.42 2.19
CA PRO A 115 33.22 -10.73 2.21
C PRO A 115 34.01 -9.66 1.46
N ALA A 116 35.24 -9.43 1.90
CA ALA A 116 36.27 -8.70 1.17
C ALA A 116 36.73 -9.44 -0.11
N ALA A 117 35.79 -9.85 -0.97
CA ALA A 117 36.04 -10.50 -2.26
C ALA A 117 35.72 -9.50 -3.37
N GLY A 118 36.67 -8.59 -3.60
CA GLY A 118 36.61 -7.55 -4.62
C GLY A 118 37.95 -6.80 -4.79
N GLN A 119 39.07 -7.48 -4.52
CA GLN A 119 40.41 -7.07 -4.92
C GLN A 119 41.08 -8.26 -5.60
N ALA A 120 40.54 -8.71 -6.74
CA ALA A 120 41.19 -9.64 -7.65
C ALA A 120 40.35 -9.76 -8.93
N ALA A 121 40.46 -8.79 -9.82
CA ALA A 121 40.22 -8.98 -11.24
C ALA A 121 40.86 -7.82 -12.02
N SER A 122 42.07 -8.10 -12.55
CA SER A 122 42.65 -7.61 -13.82
C SER A 122 42.84 -6.09 -13.95
N GLU A 123 44.04 -5.53 -13.83
CA GLU A 123 45.25 -5.81 -14.64
C GLU A 123 44.89 -6.15 -16.09
N THR A 124 44.76 -5.12 -16.91
CA THR A 124 44.79 -5.21 -18.38
C THR A 124 46.24 -5.08 -18.83
N PRO A 125 46.90 -6.15 -19.32
CA PRO A 125 48.07 -5.99 -20.17
C PRO A 125 47.65 -5.99 -21.65
N ALA A 126 48.49 -5.32 -22.43
CA ALA A 126 48.72 -5.51 -23.86
C ALA A 126 47.65 -4.99 -24.84
N ALA A 127 47.92 -3.77 -25.30
CA ALA A 127 47.65 -3.32 -26.66
C ALA A 127 48.26 -4.30 -27.68
N GLY A 128 47.46 -4.72 -28.67
CA GLY A 128 47.86 -5.63 -29.74
C GLY A 128 46.90 -5.58 -30.92
N GLN A 129 47.15 -4.62 -31.82
CA GLN A 129 47.05 -4.65 -33.29
C GLN A 129 45.79 -5.15 -34.05
N ALA A 130 45.56 -4.40 -35.16
CA ALA A 130 44.86 -4.74 -36.41
C ALA A 130 43.31 -4.66 -36.37
N ALA A 131 42.59 -4.14 -37.37
CA ALA A 131 42.83 -3.53 -38.68
C ALA A 131 41.44 -2.98 -39.10
N SER A 132 41.32 -1.74 -39.56
CA SER A 132 41.05 -1.36 -40.97
C SER A 132 39.63 -1.66 -41.51
N GLU A 133 39.00 -0.56 -41.99
CA GLU A 133 38.16 -0.45 -43.20
C GLU A 133 36.62 -0.65 -43.14
N THR A 134 35.93 0.49 -43.22
CA THR A 134 34.63 0.76 -43.92
C THR A 134 34.94 1.14 -45.40
N PRO A 135 34.01 1.38 -46.36
CA PRO A 135 32.58 1.03 -46.61
C PRO A 135 32.32 0.46 -48.05
N ALA A 136 31.03 0.22 -48.41
CA ALA A 136 30.37 0.32 -49.75
C ALA A 136 29.47 -0.92 -50.04
N ALA A 137 28.13 -0.80 -50.08
CA ALA A 137 27.24 -0.29 -51.14
C ALA A 137 26.88 -1.32 -52.24
N GLY A 138 25.57 -1.49 -52.48
CA GLY A 138 24.96 -2.27 -53.57
C GLY A 138 23.69 -3.00 -53.10
N GLN A 139 22.49 -2.39 -53.20
CA GLN A 139 21.51 -2.56 -54.30
C GLN A 139 21.05 -4.02 -54.48
N ALA A 140 19.79 -4.41 -54.70
CA ALA A 140 18.46 -3.79 -54.78
C ALA A 140 17.46 -4.96 -54.99
N ALA A 141 16.16 -4.62 -55.11
CA ALA A 141 14.99 -5.45 -55.47
C ALA A 141 14.26 -6.12 -54.28
N SER A 142 13.04 -5.71 -53.89
CA SER A 142 11.76 -5.48 -54.58
C SER A 142 10.90 -6.74 -54.72
N GLU A 143 9.58 -6.51 -54.56
CA GLU A 143 8.41 -7.36 -54.79
C GLU A 143 7.85 -8.06 -53.53
N THR A 144 6.78 -7.54 -52.91
CA THR A 144 5.36 -7.42 -53.34
C THR A 144 4.60 -8.72 -53.10
N THR A 145 3.63 -8.71 -52.16
CA THR A 145 2.19 -8.98 -52.43
C THR A 145 1.43 -9.31 -51.14
N ALA A 146 0.64 -8.33 -50.70
CA ALA A 146 -0.80 -8.35 -50.40
C ALA A 146 -1.48 -9.31 -49.38
N ALA A 147 -2.60 -8.74 -48.89
CA ALA A 147 -3.78 -9.32 -48.23
C ALA A 147 -3.68 -9.48 -46.71
N GLY A 148 -4.56 -8.91 -45.87
CA GLY A 148 -5.77 -8.09 -46.02
C GLY A 148 -6.08 -7.52 -44.62
N GLN A 149 -6.50 -6.26 -44.46
CA GLN A 149 -7.91 -5.82 -44.46
C GLN A 149 -8.86 -6.86 -43.82
N ALA A 150 -9.67 -6.55 -42.81
CA ALA A 150 -10.40 -5.30 -42.59
C ALA A 150 -10.88 -5.16 -41.14
N ALA A 151 -11.02 -3.90 -40.71
CA ALA A 151 -12.03 -3.49 -39.74
C ALA A 151 -13.46 -3.74 -40.31
N PRO A 152 -14.54 -3.62 -39.52
CA PRO A 152 -15.19 -2.32 -39.51
C PRO A 152 -15.81 -1.91 -38.17
N ALA A 153 -16.22 -0.65 -38.17
CA ALA A 153 -16.79 0.13 -37.08
C ALA A 153 -18.33 -0.01 -36.96
N THR A 154 -18.81 0.48 -35.81
CA THR A 154 -19.97 1.38 -35.65
C THR A 154 -21.39 0.83 -35.41
N THR A 155 -21.90 1.15 -34.21
CA THR A 155 -23.12 1.94 -33.91
C THR A 155 -24.51 1.28 -33.73
N ALA A 156 -25.23 1.86 -32.74
CA ALA A 156 -26.67 1.91 -32.47
C ALA A 156 -27.32 0.73 -31.75
N ALA A 157 -28.40 0.85 -30.96
CA ALA A 157 -29.10 1.92 -30.23
C ALA A 157 -30.37 1.28 -29.60
N GLY A 158 -30.87 1.80 -28.47
CA GLY A 158 -32.25 1.60 -27.94
C GLY A 158 -32.50 0.27 -27.20
N GLN A 159 -33.40 0.13 -26.22
CA GLN A 159 -34.45 0.95 -25.61
C GLN A 159 -34.89 0.20 -24.32
N ALA A 160 -35.04 0.88 -23.17
CA ALA A 160 -36.31 1.19 -22.48
C ALA A 160 -36.98 0.08 -21.62
N ALA A 161 -37.11 0.36 -20.30
CA ALA A 161 -38.19 0.02 -19.34
C ALA A 161 -37.59 0.11 -17.91
N ALA A 162 -37.85 1.08 -17.02
CA ALA A 162 -39.10 1.61 -16.45
C ALA A 162 -39.92 0.56 -15.67
N VAL A 163 -39.68 0.45 -14.36
CA VAL A 163 -40.71 0.16 -13.33
C VAL A 163 -40.41 1.02 -12.10
N GLU A 164 -41.26 2.02 -11.93
CA GLU A 164 -41.53 2.84 -10.75
C GLU A 164 -42.44 2.06 -9.77
N ILE A 165 -42.84 2.65 -8.63
CA ILE A 165 -43.76 2.14 -7.55
C ILE A 165 -42.96 1.50 -6.39
N THR A 166 -42.92 1.97 -5.13
CA THR A 166 -43.72 2.97 -4.41
C THR A 166 -43.00 3.35 -3.11
N ASP A 167 -42.97 4.65 -2.83
CA ASP A 167 -42.78 5.26 -1.52
C ASP A 167 -44.07 5.10 -0.69
N PRO A 168 -43.98 4.78 0.61
CA PRO A 168 -44.91 5.47 1.50
C PRO A 168 -44.21 6.04 2.74
N ALA A 169 -44.03 7.36 2.75
CA ALA A 169 -44.19 8.21 3.92
C ALA A 169 -45.65 8.17 4.43
N PRO A 170 -45.99 8.84 5.54
CA PRO A 170 -45.39 8.81 6.88
C PRO A 170 -46.47 8.42 7.92
N SER A 171 -46.07 7.87 9.08
CA SER A 171 -47.00 7.71 10.22
C SER A 171 -46.59 8.63 11.36
N ALA A 172 -47.36 9.71 11.51
CA ALA A 172 -47.34 10.64 12.62
C ALA A 172 -48.37 10.25 13.69
N ALA A 173 -47.98 10.35 14.97
CA ALA A 173 -48.78 10.65 16.18
C ALA A 173 -47.89 10.34 17.41
N ALA A 174 -47.16 11.26 18.05
CA ALA A 174 -47.54 12.39 18.94
C ALA A 174 -48.31 11.98 20.22
N PRO A 175 -48.27 12.72 21.34
CA PRO A 175 -47.23 13.57 21.97
C PRO A 175 -47.09 13.28 23.51
N SER A 176 -46.44 14.18 24.28
CA SER A 176 -46.38 14.27 25.78
C SER A 176 -45.11 13.66 26.41
N ALA A 177 -44.29 14.32 27.24
CA ALA A 177 -44.51 15.48 28.08
C ALA A 177 -43.20 16.30 28.28
N ALA A 178 -43.40 17.59 28.51
CA ALA A 178 -42.40 18.58 28.93
C ALA A 178 -41.92 18.35 30.40
N PRO A 179 -40.86 19.04 30.87
CA PRO A 179 -40.02 18.62 32.00
C PRO A 179 -40.51 19.16 33.36
N PRO A 180 -40.13 18.53 34.50
CA PRO A 180 -40.13 19.20 35.80
C PRO A 180 -38.79 19.91 36.10
N PRO A 181 -38.79 20.90 37.02
CA PRO A 181 -37.88 22.05 37.02
C PRO A 181 -36.59 21.90 37.85
N GLU A 182 -35.61 22.75 37.53
CA GLU A 182 -34.52 23.15 38.44
C GLU A 182 -35.08 23.76 39.74
N PRO A 183 -34.49 23.49 40.91
CA PRO A 183 -34.65 24.38 42.05
C PRO A 183 -33.54 25.44 42.05
N ALA A 184 -33.90 26.68 41.69
CA ALA A 184 -33.15 27.87 42.03
C ALA A 184 -33.92 28.67 43.10
N ILE A 185 -33.57 28.47 44.38
CA ILE A 185 -33.71 29.44 45.50
C ILE A 185 -32.88 28.87 46.66
N LEU A 186 -31.71 29.44 47.00
CA LEU A 186 -31.51 30.61 47.87
C LEU A 186 -32.25 30.50 49.21
N THR A 187 -31.54 30.13 50.28
CA THR A 187 -31.56 30.75 51.63
C THR A 187 -30.78 29.88 52.61
N ALA A 188 -29.60 30.35 53.02
CA ALA A 188 -29.13 30.52 54.40
C ALA A 188 -27.79 31.27 54.34
#